data_AF-A0A1F5ZUP4-F1
#
_entry.id   AF-A0A1F5ZUP4-F1
#
_cell.length_a   1.000
_cell.length_b   1.000
_cell.length_c   1.000
_cell.angle_alpha   90.00
_cell.angle_beta   90.00
_cell.angle_gamma   90.00
#
_symmetry.space_group_name_H-M   'P 1'
#
loop_
_entity.id
_entity.type
_entity.pdbx_description
1 polymer ?
#
loop_
_entity_poly.entity_id
_entity_poly.type
_entity_poly.pdbx_seq_one_letter_code
_entity_poly.pdbx_strand_id
1 'polypeptide(L)'
;MLNMDNKYIRTTITIPEELLYEIKKKALSERKSFKETVEEGLKIYLGKKISASSKSDINSLFGAWGKGVDGKSYLKKTRYVKGDKDRDKYLQNIWKKS
;
A
#
# COMPACT_ATOMS: atom_id res chain seq x y z
N MET A 1 10.59 5.17 -24.22
CA MET A 1 10.17 6.57 -24.35
C MET A 1 9.15 6.84 -23.26
N LEU A 2 9.49 7.64 -22.25
CA LEU A 2 8.59 8.02 -21.16
C LEU A 2 7.59 9.05 -21.68
N ASN A 3 6.31 8.69 -21.76
CA ASN A 3 5.22 9.63 -22.04
C ASN A 3 5.19 10.67 -20.90
N MET A 4 5.69 11.88 -21.15
CA MET A 4 5.37 13.02 -20.30
C MET A 4 3.98 13.51 -20.69
N ASP A 5 2.98 13.18 -19.87
CA ASP A 5 1.61 13.66 -20.01
C ASP A 5 1.58 15.19 -19.87
N ASN A 6 1.53 15.90 -21.00
CA ASN A 6 1.43 17.37 -21.11
C ASN A 6 0.09 17.95 -20.62
N LYS A 7 -0.63 17.27 -19.72
CA LYS A 7 -1.96 17.68 -19.25
C LYS A 7 -1.92 18.68 -18.08
N TYR A 8 -0.75 18.91 -17.49
CA TYR A 8 -0.61 19.74 -16.28
C TYR A 8 -0.02 21.12 -16.60
N ILE A 9 -0.74 22.18 -16.21
CA ILE A 9 -0.25 23.56 -16.28
C ILE A 9 0.60 23.82 -15.03
N ARG A 10 1.86 24.22 -15.22
CA ARG A 10 2.73 24.64 -14.10
C ARG A 10 2.27 26.02 -13.61
N THR A 11 1.85 26.09 -12.36
CA THR A 11 1.45 27.34 -11.71
C THR A 11 2.40 27.68 -10.56
N THR A 12 2.71 28.95 -10.41
CA THR A 12 3.46 29.49 -9.27
C THR A 12 2.49 30.22 -8.36
N ILE A 13 2.50 29.89 -7.07
CA ILE A 13 1.63 30.50 -6.06
C ILE A 13 2.53 31.08 -4.98
N THR A 14 2.32 32.35 -4.65
CA THR A 14 2.98 33.01 -3.51
C THR A 14 2.20 32.70 -2.24
N ILE A 15 2.85 32.07 -1.26
CA ILE A 15 2.24 31.67 0.01
C ILE A 15 2.97 32.40 1.14
N PRO A 16 2.25 33.03 2.09
CA PRO A 16 2.85 33.61 3.30
C PRO A 16 3.67 32.59 4.10
N GLU A 17 4.74 33.03 4.76
CA GLU A 17 5.67 32.13 5.48
C GLU A 17 4.99 31.33 6.60
N GLU A 18 4.07 31.95 7.33
CA GLU A 18 3.30 31.29 8.40
C GLU A 18 2.47 30.11 7.87
N LEU A 19 1.79 30.31 6.74
CA LEU A 19 0.99 29.26 6.09
C LEU A 19 1.89 28.18 5.49
N LEU A 20 3.05 28.56 4.95
CA LEU A 20 4.02 27.60 4.43
C LEU A 20 4.50 26.65 5.53
N TYR A 21 4.73 27.17 6.75
CA TYR A 21 5.13 26.38 7.89
C TYR A 21 4.06 25.36 8.30
N GLU A 22 2.80 25.80 8.44
CA GLU A 22 1.70 24.91 8.80
C GLU A 22 1.45 23.81 7.76
N ILE A 23 1.55 24.14 6.47
CA ILE A 23 1.42 23.14 5.39
C ILE A 23 2.55 22.10 5.47
N LYS A 24 3.79 22.53 5.71
CA LYS A 24 4.94 21.61 5.86
C LYS A 24 4.77 20.70 7.08
N LYS A 25 4.33 21.24 8.21
CA LYS A 25 4.04 20.49 9.43
C LYS A 25 2.98 19.42 9.18
N LYS A 26 1.89 19.79 8.50
CA LYS A 26 0.82 18.86 8.11
C LYS A 26 1.33 17.77 7.16
N ALA A 27 2.06 18.13 6.12
CA ALA A 27 2.65 17.18 5.17
C ALA A 27 3.55 16.14 5.88
N LEU A 28 4.34 16.60 6.87
CA LEU A 28 5.20 15.73 7.66
C LEU A 28 4.39 14.78 8.55
N SER A 29 3.32 15.26 9.19
CA SER A 29 2.44 14.42 10.02
C SER A 29 1.71 13.33 9.21
N GLU A 30 1.30 13.64 7.98
CA GLU A 30 0.58 12.72 7.10
C GLU A 30 1.51 11.86 6.23
N ARG A 31 2.84 12.05 6.32
CA ARG A 31 3.86 11.41 5.47
C ARG A 31 3.59 11.59 3.97
N LYS A 32 3.07 12.76 3.60
CA LYS A 32 2.80 13.16 2.22
C LYS A 32 3.82 14.19 1.75
N SER A 33 4.00 14.29 0.44
CA SER A 33 4.77 15.39 -0.13
C SER A 33 4.01 16.71 -0.02
N PHE A 34 4.76 17.82 0.05
CA PHE A 34 4.19 19.17 0.08
C PHE A 34 3.21 19.41 -1.08
N LYS A 35 3.57 18.92 -2.28
CA LYS A 35 2.74 19.02 -3.49
C LYS A 35 1.39 18.31 -3.30
N GLU A 36 1.38 17.09 -2.79
CA GLU A 36 0.16 16.31 -2.56
C GLU A 36 -0.75 16.99 -1.54
N THR A 37 -0.19 17.52 -0.44
CA THR A 37 -0.97 18.24 0.58
C THR A 37 -1.63 19.51 0.00
N VAL A 38 -0.91 20.25 -0.84
CA VAL A 38 -1.48 21.44 -1.52
C VAL A 38 -2.56 21.05 -2.53
N GLU A 39 -2.32 20.01 -3.33
CA GLU A 39 -3.31 19.52 -4.29
C GLU A 39 -4.59 19.01 -3.60
N GLU A 40 -4.47 18.30 -2.48
CA GLU A 40 -5.61 17.87 -1.67
C GLU A 40 -6.38 19.06 -1.12
N GLY A 41 -5.68 20.05 -0.55
CA GLY A 41 -6.31 21.28 -0.06
C GLY A 41 -7.10 22.02 -1.15
N LEU A 42 -6.52 22.14 -2.35
CA LEU A 42 -7.19 22.75 -3.50
C LEU A 42 -8.38 21.91 -4.00
N LYS A 43 -8.27 20.58 -3.99
CA LYS A 43 -9.39 19.69 -4.34
C LYS A 43 -10.54 19.83 -3.35
N ILE A 44 -10.26 19.93 -2.06
CA ILE A 44 -11.25 20.18 -1.00
C ILE A 44 -11.93 21.53 -1.22
N TYR A 45 -11.16 22.60 -1.46
CA TYR A 45 -11.69 23.93 -1.72
C TYR A 45 -12.63 23.95 -2.93
N LEU A 46 -12.26 23.26 -4.01
CA LEU A 46 -13.08 23.12 -5.22
C LEU A 46 -14.27 22.15 -5.06
N GLY A 47 -14.50 21.58 -3.87
CA GLY A 47 -15.56 20.60 -3.62
C GLY A 47 -15.38 19.28 -4.37
N LYS A 48 -14.19 19.01 -4.92
CA LYS A 48 -13.91 17.76 -5.62
C LYS A 48 -13.72 16.64 -4.60
N LYS A 49 -14.48 15.55 -4.75
CA LYS A 49 -14.30 14.34 -3.93
C LYS A 49 -12.85 13.87 -4.04
N ILE A 50 -12.12 13.91 -2.93
CA ILE A 50 -10.86 13.19 -2.82
C ILE A 50 -11.24 11.71 -2.84
N SER A 51 -10.87 11.02 -3.91
CA SER A 51 -10.87 9.56 -3.89
C SER A 51 -9.95 9.16 -2.75
N ALA A 52 -10.50 8.52 -1.70
CA ALA A 52 -9.68 7.92 -0.67
C ALA A 52 -8.60 7.10 -1.38
N SER A 53 -7.32 7.42 -1.14
CA SER A 53 -6.21 6.58 -1.59
C SER A 53 -6.60 5.16 -1.24
N SER A 54 -6.79 4.31 -2.26
CA SER A 54 -7.14 2.91 -2.04
C SER A 54 -6.16 2.41 -1.00
N LYS A 55 -6.68 1.97 0.16
CA LYS A 55 -5.87 1.36 1.22
C LYS A 55 -4.85 0.50 0.50
N SER A 56 -3.57 0.84 0.67
CA SER A 56 -2.45 0.10 0.11
C SER A 56 -2.81 -1.37 0.20
N ASP A 57 -3.07 -1.99 -0.96
CA ASP A 57 -3.65 -3.33 -1.03
C ASP A 57 -2.84 -4.22 -0.10
N ILE A 58 -3.44 -5.14 0.64
CA ILE A 58 -2.70 -5.97 1.60
C ILE A 58 -1.51 -6.69 0.88
N ASN A 59 -1.67 -6.91 -0.42
CA ASN A 59 -0.64 -7.38 -1.35
C ASN A 59 0.62 -6.49 -1.46
N SER A 60 0.51 -5.18 -1.22
CA SER A 60 1.63 -4.23 -1.13
C SER A 60 2.37 -4.28 0.21
N LEU A 61 1.73 -4.75 1.29
CA LEU A 61 2.37 -5.02 2.58
C LEU A 61 3.10 -6.38 2.59
N PHE A 62 2.54 -7.38 1.90
CA PHE A 62 3.13 -8.71 1.78
C PHE A 62 3.83 -8.91 0.45
N GLY A 63 4.63 -7.92 0.02
CA GLY A 63 5.23 -7.81 -1.31
C GLY A 63 5.53 -9.17 -1.97
N ALA A 64 4.99 -9.36 -3.18
CA ALA A 64 5.25 -10.46 -4.11
C ALA A 64 6.24 -11.52 -3.60
N TRP A 65 5.76 -12.48 -2.80
CA TRP A 65 6.61 -13.54 -2.25
C TRP A 65 7.07 -14.44 -3.40
N GLY A 66 8.29 -14.20 -3.91
CA GLY A 66 8.95 -14.98 -4.96
C GLY A 66 8.13 -15.20 -6.24
N LYS A 67 8.46 -14.47 -7.32
CA LYS A 67 7.80 -14.55 -8.65
C LYS A 67 6.33 -14.08 -8.69
N GLY A 68 5.96 -13.09 -7.86
CA GLY A 68 4.61 -12.50 -7.94
C GLY A 68 3.49 -13.39 -7.41
N VAL A 69 3.81 -14.36 -6.56
CA VAL A 69 2.82 -15.29 -5.99
C VAL A 69 2.17 -14.65 -4.76
N ASP A 70 0.84 -14.70 -4.71
CA ASP A 70 0.03 -14.30 -3.55
C ASP A 70 0.50 -15.02 -2.27
N GLY A 71 0.64 -14.29 -1.16
CA GLY A 71 1.17 -14.80 0.11
C GLY A 71 0.41 -16.02 0.66
N LYS A 72 -0.90 -16.09 0.42
CA LYS A 72 -1.72 -17.27 0.77
C LYS A 72 -1.31 -18.51 -0.02
N SER A 73 -0.98 -18.32 -1.29
CA SER A 73 -0.55 -19.39 -2.20
C SER A 73 0.89 -19.83 -1.91
N TYR A 74 1.76 -18.90 -1.54
CA TYR A 74 3.12 -19.20 -1.08
C TYR A 74 3.11 -20.03 0.21
N LEU A 75 2.33 -19.62 1.22
CA LEU A 75 2.19 -20.34 2.48
C LEU A 75 1.60 -21.75 2.33
N LYS A 76 0.66 -21.95 1.40
CA LYS A 76 0.18 -23.30 1.06
C LYS A 76 1.31 -24.16 0.47
N LYS A 77 2.18 -23.58 -0.35
CA LYS A 77 3.27 -24.33 -0.98
C LYS A 77 4.36 -24.73 0.02
N THR A 78 4.65 -23.87 1.01
CA THR A 78 5.65 -24.13 2.04
C THR A 78 5.13 -24.99 3.20
N ARG A 79 3.82 -24.99 3.49
CA ARG A 79 3.21 -25.75 4.61
C ARG A 79 2.71 -27.16 4.22
N TYR A 80 2.76 -27.52 2.94
CA TYR A 80 2.38 -28.87 2.46
C TYR A 80 3.55 -29.59 1.77
N VAL A 81 4.73 -29.50 2.37
CA VAL A 81 5.89 -30.31 1.98
C VAL A 81 5.62 -31.78 2.33
N LYS A 82 6.22 -32.72 1.59
CA LYS A 82 6.01 -34.17 1.74
C LYS A 82 6.10 -34.63 3.21
N GLY A 83 7.03 -34.05 3.98
CA GLY A 83 7.20 -34.33 5.41
C GLY A 83 6.01 -33.96 6.30
N ASP A 84 5.29 -32.87 6.01
CA ASP A 84 4.11 -32.48 6.79
C ASP A 84 2.93 -33.42 6.53
N LYS A 85 2.80 -33.93 5.29
CA LYS A 85 1.78 -34.93 4.94
C LYS A 85 2.05 -36.28 5.61
N ASP A 86 3.32 -36.68 5.68
CA ASP A 86 3.72 -37.92 6.35
C ASP A 86 3.51 -37.80 7.88
N ARG A 87 3.76 -36.62 8.45
CA ARG A 87 3.49 -36.32 9.87
C ARG A 87 2.00 -36.36 10.20
N ASP A 88 1.16 -35.73 9.38
CA ASP A 88 -0.30 -35.75 9.59
C ASP A 88 -0.86 -37.18 9.46
N LYS A 89 -0.36 -37.97 8.51
CA LYS A 89 -0.75 -39.38 8.35
C LYS A 89 -0.33 -40.23 9.55
N TYR A 90 0.85 -39.97 10.10
CA TYR A 90 1.33 -40.62 11.32
C TYR A 90 0.46 -40.25 12.54
N LEU A 91 0.14 -38.97 12.71
CA LEU A 91 -0.72 -38.49 13.81
C LEU A 91 -2.14 -39.06 13.72
N GLN A 92 -2.73 -39.12 12.53
CA GLN A 92 -4.03 -39.76 12.32
C GLN A 92 -4.04 -41.25 12.69
N ASN A 93 -2.94 -41.96 12.42
CA ASN A 93 -2.83 -43.38 12.78
C ASN A 93 -2.67 -43.59 14.29
N ILE A 94 -2.04 -42.66 15.00
CA ILE A 94 -1.97 -42.68 16.48
C ILE A 94 -3.36 -42.43 17.05
N TRP A 95 -4.06 -41.41 16.57
CA TRP A 95 -5.39 -41.05 17.06
C TRP A 95 -6.45 -42.13 16.82
N LYS A 96 -6.34 -42.92 15.76
CA LYS A 96 -7.26 -44.06 15.52
C LYS A 96 -6.93 -45.31 16.35
N LYS A 97 -5.78 -45.33 17.04
CA LYS A 97 -5.35 -46.43 17.92
C LYS A 97 -5.59 -46.15 19.41
N SER A 98 -5.92 -44.90 19.77
CA SER A 98 -6.47 -44.54 21.08
C SER A 98 -7.99 -44.62 21.05
#